data_AF-A0A9X1XA60-F1
#
_entry.id   AF-A0A9X1XA60-F1
#
_cell.length_a   1.000
_cell.length_b   1.000
_cell.length_c   1.000
_cell.angle_alpha   90.00
_cell.angle_beta   90.00
_cell.angle_gamma   90.00
#
_symmetry.space_group_name_H-M   'P 1'
#
loop_
_entity.id
_entity.type
_entity.pdbx_description
1 polymer ?
#
loop_
_entity_poly.entity_id
_entity_poly.type
_entity_poly.pdbx_seq_one_letter_code
_entity_poly.pdbx_strand_id
1 'polypeptide(L)' 'MKLSTLTAVEWFVKRGLAEAPKTSYEHALREVAAMAYLYGKGYPQQAAYQMVESWELGEKFYPGERHEHY' A
#
# COMPACT_ATOMS: atom_id res chain seq x y z
N MET A 1 -23.28 0.59 5.00
CA MET A 1 -21.89 0.47 5.50
C MET A 1 -21.02 -0.44 4.64
N LYS A 2 -21.38 -1.71 4.38
CA LYS A 2 -20.56 -2.63 3.55
C LYS A 2 -20.10 -2.05 2.21
N LEU A 3 -21.03 -1.57 1.38
CA LEU A 3 -20.70 -1.05 0.04
C LEU A 3 -19.79 0.19 0.12
N SER A 4 -20.16 1.18 0.93
CA SER A 4 -19.36 2.39 1.13
C SER A 4 -17.95 2.09 1.66
N THR A 5 -17.82 1.12 2.57
CA THR A 5 -16.52 0.67 3.09
C THR A 5 -15.67 0.03 2.00
N LEU A 6 -16.23 -0.87 1.19
CA LEU A 6 -15.50 -1.51 0.09
C LEU A 6 -15.10 -0.51 -1.00
N THR A 7 -16.01 0.38 -1.39
CA THR A 7 -15.73 1.44 -2.38
C THR A 7 -14.63 2.39 -1.90
N ALA A 8 -14.59 2.70 -0.60
CA ALA A 8 -13.59 3.60 -0.04
C ALA A 8 -12.14 3.07 -0.13
N VAL A 9 -11.94 1.75 -0.15
CA VAL A 9 -10.60 1.12 -0.20
C VAL A 9 -10.28 0.47 -1.54
N GLU A 10 -11.25 0.43 -2.46
CA GLU A 10 -11.14 -0.27 -3.75
C GLU A 10 -9.94 0.19 -4.57
N TRP A 11 -9.63 1.48 -4.55
CA TRP A 11 -8.46 2.01 -5.25
C TRP A 11 -7.16 1.43 -4.69
N PHE A 12 -7.00 1.37 -3.36
CA PHE A 12 -5.81 0.77 -2.73
C PHE A 12 -5.68 -0.71 -3.11
N VAL A 13 -6.77 -1.48 -3.04
CA VAL A 13 -6.77 -2.91 -3.41
C VAL A 13 -6.32 -3.11 -4.86
N LYS A 14 -6.85 -2.32 -5.80
CA LYS A 14 -6.45 -2.37 -7.22
C LYS A 14 -4.98 -2.04 -7.43
N ARG A 15 -4.44 -1.07 -6.67
CA ARG A 15 -3.01 -0.74 -6.69
C ARG A 15 -2.17 -1.90 -6.20
N GLY A 16 -2.47 -2.45 -5.02
CA GLY A 16 -1.74 -3.61 -4.48
C GLY A 16 -1.78 -4.82 -5.40
N LEU A 17 -2.91 -5.12 -6.05
CA LEU A 17 -3.01 -6.21 -7.02
C LEU A 17 -2.14 -5.99 -8.28
N ALA A 18 -1.96 -4.74 -8.72
CA ALA A 18 -1.10 -4.41 -9.85
C ALA A 18 0.41 -4.45 -9.50
N GLU A 19 0.72 -4.38 -8.21
CA GLU A 19 2.07 -4.31 -7.67
C GLU A 19 2.59 -5.64 -7.16
N ALA A 20 1.73 -6.46 -6.55
CA ALA A 20 2.06 -7.78 -6.04
C ALA A 20 2.88 -8.67 -7.00
N PRO A 21 2.63 -8.71 -8.33
CA PRO A 21 3.46 -9.50 -9.26
C PRO A 21 4.83 -8.89 -9.58
N LYS A 22 5.07 -7.61 -9.23
CA LYS A 22 6.34 -6.89 -9.44
C LYS A 22 7.22 -6.89 -8.18
N THR A 23 6.62 -7.06 -7.01
CA THR A 23 7.28 -7.12 -5.71
C THR A 23 6.95 -8.45 -5.04
N SER A 24 6.07 -8.45 -4.03
CA SER A 24 5.49 -9.63 -3.41
C SER A 24 4.07 -9.33 -2.93
N TYR A 25 3.25 -10.38 -2.75
CA TYR A 25 1.93 -10.21 -2.13
C TYR A 25 2.02 -9.66 -0.70
N GLU A 26 3.05 -10.04 0.04
CA GLU A 26 3.26 -9.59 1.41
C GLU A 26 3.52 -8.07 1.46
N HIS A 27 4.37 -7.59 0.55
CA HIS A 27 4.65 -6.17 0.36
C HIS A 27 3.38 -5.39 -0.01
N ALA A 28 2.73 -5.78 -1.11
CA ALA A 28 1.55 -5.10 -1.61
C ALA A 28 0.41 -5.05 -0.57
N LEU A 29 0.25 -6.10 0.24
CA LEU A 29 -0.76 -6.12 1.31
C LEU A 29 -0.44 -5.15 2.45
N ARG A 30 0.83 -4.97 2.80
CA ARG A 30 1.25 -3.99 3.82
C ARG A 30 0.98 -2.57 3.36
N GLU A 31 1.26 -2.27 2.10
CA GLU A 31 0.98 -0.96 1.54
C GLU A 31 -0.51 -0.66 1.49
N VAL A 32 -1.33 -1.62 1.05
CA VAL A 32 -2.80 -1.49 1.06
C VAL A 32 -3.31 -1.22 2.48
N ALA A 33 -2.80 -1.96 3.48
CA ALA A 33 -3.17 -1.76 4.87
C ALA A 33 -2.75 -0.38 5.41
N ALA A 34 -1.53 0.07 5.10
CA ALA A 34 -1.02 1.37 5.52
C ALA A 34 -1.81 2.53 4.89
N MET A 35 -2.07 2.47 3.58
CA MET A 35 -2.88 3.47 2.87
C MET A 35 -4.30 3.55 3.44
N ALA A 36 -4.95 2.40 3.67
CA ALA A 36 -6.29 2.35 4.25
C ALA A 36 -6.34 2.91 5.69
N TYR A 37 -5.30 2.65 6.50
CA TYR A 37 -5.18 3.20 7.84
C TYR A 37 -5.05 4.73 7.81
N LEU A 38 -4.16 5.27 6.97
CA LEU A 38 -3.99 6.71 6.81
C LEU A 38 -5.26 7.37 6.27
N TYR A 39 -5.93 6.75 5.31
CA TYR A 39 -7.21 7.24 4.82
C TYR A 39 -8.26 7.31 5.94
N GLY A 40 -8.35 6.27 6.79
CA GLY A 40 -9.21 6.26 7.98
C GLY A 40 -8.85 7.31 9.04
N LYS A 41 -7.60 7.77 9.06
CA LYS A 41 -7.11 8.88 9.91
C LYS A 41 -7.48 10.27 9.37
N GLY A 42 -8.08 10.35 8.17
CA GLY A 42 -8.52 11.60 7.53
C GLY A 42 -7.56 12.14 6.49
N TYR A 43 -6.51 11.40 6.11
CA TYR A 43 -5.64 11.80 5.00
C TYR A 43 -6.37 11.59 3.67
N PRO A 44 -6.31 12.55 2.71
CA PRO A 44 -6.81 12.32 1.36
C PRO A 44 -6.16 11.09 0.71
N GLN A 45 -6.91 10.35 -0.11
CA GLN A 45 -6.45 9.11 -0.76
C GLN A 45 -5.06 9.27 -1.42
N GLN A 46 -4.86 10.37 -2.16
CA GLN A 46 -3.60 10.66 -2.84
C GLN A 46 -2.43 10.91 -1.86
N ALA A 47 -2.71 11.56 -0.73
CA ALA A 47 -1.70 11.83 0.29
C ALA A 47 -1.30 10.55 1.04
N ALA A 48 -2.27 9.68 1.33
CA ALA A 48 -2.00 8.36 1.91
C ALA A 48 -1.09 7.52 0.99
N TYR A 49 -1.39 7.49 -0.31
CA TYR A 49 -0.57 6.82 -1.32
C TYR A 49 0.86 7.36 -1.38
N GLN A 50 1.03 8.67 -1.57
CA GLN A 50 2.35 9.31 -1.65
C GLN A 50 3.19 9.11 -0.38
N MET A 51 2.54 9.08 0.78
CA MET A 51 3.22 8.84 2.05
C MET A 51 3.77 7.42 2.12
N VAL A 52 2.96 6.41 1.76
CA VAL A 52 3.40 5.00 1.77
C VAL A 52 4.53 4.78 0.76
N GLU A 53 4.41 5.28 -0.47
CA GLU A 53 5.47 5.19 -1.49
C GLU A 53 6.77 5.87 -1.06
N SER A 54 6.69 6.96 -0.28
CA SER A 54 7.88 7.65 0.23
C SER A 54 8.70 6.81 1.22
N TRP A 55 8.11 5.76 1.80
CA TRP A 55 8.81 4.85 2.70
C TRP A 55 9.68 3.83 1.96
N GLU A 56 9.40 3.57 0.67
CA GLU A 56 10.21 2.72 -0.19
C GLU A 56 11.53 3.39 -0.61
N LEU A 57 11.51 4.70 -0.87
CA LEU A 57 12.65 5.49 -1.36
C LEU A 57 13.86 5.58 -0.39
N GLY A 58 13.83 4.87 0.73
CA GLY A 58 14.91 4.84 1.72
C GLY A 58 15.07 3.52 2.48
N GLU A 59 14.62 2.39 1.92
CA GLU A 59 14.73 1.05 2.53
C GLU A 59 14.09 0.92 3.93
N LYS A 60 13.18 1.85 4.30
CA LYS A 60 12.61 1.89 5.65
C LYS A 60 11.49 0.88 5.86
N PHE A 61 11.04 0.23 4.80
CA PHE A 61 9.96 -0.73 4.88
C PHE A 61 10.41 -2.07 5.47
N TYR A 62 11.64 -2.55 5.22
CA TYR A 62 12.08 -3.87 5.72
C TYR A 62 13.59 -3.97 6.01
N PRO A 63 14.01 -4.19 7.27
CA PRO A 63 15.25 -4.89 7.54
C PRO A 63 15.05 -6.37 7.23
N GLY A 64 15.47 -6.83 6.03
CA GLY A 64 15.58 -8.27 5.71
C GLY A 64 14.86 -8.77 4.46
N GLU A 65 14.24 -7.92 3.63
CA GLU A 65 13.86 -8.35 2.27
C GLU A 65 15.14 -8.50 1.44
N ARG A 66 15.50 -9.75 1.12
CA ARG A 66 16.55 -10.02 0.14
C ARG A 66 16.00 -9.60 -1.22
N HIS A 67 16.52 -8.50 -1.76
CA HIS A 67 16.40 -8.15 -3.16
C HIS A 67 17.09 -9.23 -4.00
N GLU A 68 16.35 -10.28 -4.36
CA GLU A 68 16.75 -11.14 -5.46
C GLU A 68 16.53 -10.35 -6.75
N HIS A 69 17.61 -9.72 -7.21
CA HIS A 69 17.71 -9.12 -8.52
C HIS A 69 17.35 -10.16 -9.60
N TYR A 70 16.35 -9.83 -10.42
CA TYR A 70 16.16 -10.41 -11.76
C TYR A 70 16.07 -9.29 -12.78
#